data_AF-A0A7W7QI35-F1
#
_entry.id   AF-A0A7W7QI35-F1
#
_cell.length_a   1.000
_cell.length_b   1.000
_cell.length_c   1.000
_cell.angle_alpha   90.00
_cell.angle_beta   90.00
_cell.angle_gamma   90.00
#
_symmetry.space_group_name_H-M   'P 1'
#
loop_
_entity.id
_entity.type
_entity.pdbx_description
1 polymer ?
#
loop_
_entity_poly.entity_id
_entity_poly.type
_entity_poly.pdbx_seq_one_letter_code
_entity_poly.pdbx_strand_id
1 'polypeptide(L)'
;MSFTPLALGLSAVLVVYLVAVSPLIGKRTYDRLGRTRDQDPTIYRRMIMLWSAELWALAGVALLIVAIEPSLDLADLGLEFSRPPSTTLGMVVGAVLFLTVILFARRWASSRSATPRKQLAAEHLLPRTKAERWYAAGLSVTAGITEEIVFRGLLIAVGTEAFGLSREVAAALALAVFVAGHLYQGWFGMLAVSVAGLSLTFVYFRTGDLLVPILVHAMIDLFAIVFTQRKRTELVREAA
;
A
#
# COMPACT_ATOMS: atom_id res chain seq x y z
N MET A 1 -7.91 29.85 6.37
CA MET A 1 -7.19 30.53 5.26
C MET A 1 -7.55 29.77 3.99
N SER A 2 -7.63 30.41 2.83
CA SER A 2 -7.96 29.71 1.58
C SER A 2 -6.72 29.01 1.03
N PHE A 3 -6.81 27.71 0.78
CA PHE A 3 -5.80 26.90 0.09
C PHE A 3 -5.34 27.61 -1.20
N THR A 4 -4.04 27.62 -1.49
CA THR A 4 -3.50 28.36 -2.64
C THR A 4 -3.97 27.75 -3.96
N PRO A 5 -4.23 28.55 -5.02
CA PRO A 5 -4.67 28.02 -6.31
C PRO A 5 -3.69 27.02 -6.94
N LEU A 6 -2.38 27.24 -6.73
CA LEU A 6 -1.34 26.35 -7.25
C LEU A 6 -1.36 24.98 -6.54
N ALA A 7 -1.37 24.97 -5.20
CA ALA A 7 -1.44 23.74 -4.44
C ALA A 7 -2.74 22.98 -4.70
N LEU A 8 -3.87 23.69 -4.85
CA LEU A 8 -5.15 23.09 -5.20
C LEU A 8 -5.12 22.45 -6.59
N GLY A 9 -4.55 23.14 -7.59
CA GLY A 9 -4.38 22.62 -8.94
C GLY A 9 -3.51 21.37 -8.98
N LEU A 10 -2.37 21.37 -8.29
CA LEU A 10 -1.50 20.20 -8.18
C LEU A 10 -2.19 19.02 -7.46
N SER A 11 -2.93 19.31 -6.38
CA SER A 11 -3.71 18.30 -5.65
C SER A 11 -4.79 17.68 -6.53
N ALA A 12 -5.50 18.48 -7.33
CA ALA A 12 -6.50 17.99 -8.27
C ALA A 12 -5.88 17.09 -9.34
N VAL A 13 -4.75 17.50 -9.93
CA VAL A 13 -4.01 16.68 -10.92
C VAL A 13 -3.55 15.37 -10.29
N LEU A 14 -3.02 15.41 -9.07
CA LEU A 14 -2.59 14.23 -8.34
C LEU A 14 -3.76 13.27 -8.10
N VAL A 15 -4.89 13.76 -7.60
CA VAL A 15 -6.10 12.95 -7.36
C VAL A 15 -6.60 12.32 -8.66
N VAL A 16 -6.67 13.09 -9.75
CA VAL A 16 -7.07 12.57 -11.07
C VAL A 16 -6.12 11.47 -11.53
N TYR A 17 -4.81 11.66 -11.37
CA TYR A 17 -3.81 10.65 -11.69
C TYR A 17 -4.02 9.37 -10.86
N LEU A 18 -4.21 9.50 -9.54
CA LEU A 18 -4.42 8.37 -8.62
C LEU A 18 -5.71 7.60 -8.91
N VAL A 19 -6.78 8.27 -9.32
CA VAL A 19 -8.08 7.64 -9.61
C VAL A 19 -8.13 7.00 -11.00
N ALA A 20 -7.55 7.66 -12.01
CA ALA A 20 -7.72 7.26 -13.40
C ALA A 20 -6.48 6.59 -14.00
N VAL A 21 -5.30 7.16 -13.76
CA VAL A 21 -4.08 6.78 -14.49
C VAL A 21 -3.37 5.62 -13.80
N SER A 22 -3.08 5.76 -12.51
CA SER A 22 -2.33 4.76 -11.74
C SER A 22 -3.00 3.38 -11.75
N PRO A 23 -4.33 3.23 -11.55
CA PRO A 23 -4.98 1.92 -11.59
C PRO A 23 -4.92 1.26 -12.97
N LEU A 24 -4.99 2.06 -14.05
CA LEU A 24 -4.88 1.55 -15.42
C LEU A 24 -3.46 1.10 -15.74
N ILE A 25 -2.44 1.88 -15.33
CA ILE A 25 -1.03 1.51 -15.49
C ILE A 25 -0.76 0.24 -14.69
N GLY A 26 -1.12 0.22 -13.40
CA GLY A 26 -0.94 -0.93 -12.52
C GLY A 26 -1.58 -2.20 -13.06
N LYS A 27 -2.83 -2.12 -13.54
CA LYS A 27 -3.50 -3.26 -14.18
C LYS A 27 -2.77 -3.73 -15.44
N ARG A 28 -2.38 -2.82 -16.33
CA ARG A 28 -1.68 -3.16 -17.58
C ARG A 28 -0.33 -3.82 -17.31
N THR A 29 0.46 -3.31 -16.36
CA THR A 29 1.77 -3.87 -16.02
C THR A 29 1.62 -5.21 -15.28
N TYR A 30 0.63 -5.35 -14.41
CA TYR A 30 0.30 -6.62 -13.75
C TYR A 30 -0.13 -7.70 -14.75
N ASP A 31 -1.06 -7.38 -15.66
CA ASP A 31 -1.53 -8.33 -16.68
C ASP A 31 -0.42 -8.69 -17.69
N ARG A 32 0.51 -7.74 -17.96
CA ARG A 32 1.70 -8.00 -18.78
C ARG A 32 2.66 -8.94 -18.06
N LEU A 33 2.93 -8.69 -16.77
CA LEU A 33 3.77 -9.57 -15.95
C LEU A 33 3.24 -11.00 -16.01
N GLY A 34 1.93 -11.21 -15.82
CA GLY A 34 1.33 -12.55 -15.90
C GLY A 34 1.58 -13.26 -17.24
N ARG A 35 1.54 -12.53 -18.36
CA ARG A 35 1.72 -13.09 -19.72
C ARG A 35 3.16 -13.38 -20.10
N THR A 36 4.11 -12.56 -19.64
CA THR A 36 5.50 -12.62 -20.10
C THR A 36 6.46 -13.20 -19.06
N ARG A 37 5.98 -13.57 -17.87
CA ARG A 37 6.84 -13.96 -16.73
C ARG A 37 7.77 -15.14 -17.02
N ASP A 38 7.32 -16.06 -17.87
CA ASP A 38 8.08 -17.28 -18.19
C ASP A 38 9.09 -17.06 -19.35
N GLN A 39 8.96 -15.94 -20.07
CA GLN A 39 9.76 -15.63 -21.25
C GLN A 39 10.84 -14.57 -20.97
N ASP A 40 10.57 -13.61 -20.10
CA ASP A 40 11.51 -12.54 -19.74
C ASP A 40 11.81 -12.55 -18.23
N PRO A 41 12.98 -13.04 -17.79
CA PRO A 41 13.34 -13.06 -16.37
C PRO A 41 13.55 -11.66 -15.77
N THR A 42 13.64 -10.61 -16.59
CA THR A 42 13.85 -9.24 -16.14
C THR A 42 12.55 -8.46 -15.92
N ILE A 43 11.41 -8.96 -16.42
CA ILE A 43 10.14 -8.23 -16.42
C ILE A 43 9.66 -7.90 -15.01
N TYR A 44 9.86 -8.83 -14.06
CA TYR A 44 9.50 -8.63 -12.66
C TYR A 44 10.28 -7.44 -12.08
N ARG A 45 11.62 -7.46 -12.20
CA ARG A 45 12.48 -6.37 -11.72
C ARG A 45 12.09 -5.03 -12.34
N ARG A 46 11.92 -4.99 -13.66
CA ARG A 46 11.56 -3.74 -14.37
C ARG A 46 10.25 -3.17 -13.85
N MET A 47 9.23 -4.01 -13.70
CA MET A 47 7.94 -3.58 -13.18
C MET A 47 8.07 -3.02 -11.76
N ILE A 48 8.74 -3.75 -10.86
CA ILE A 48 8.92 -3.30 -9.48
C ILE A 48 9.67 -1.97 -9.41
N MET A 49 10.74 -1.80 -10.18
CA MET A 49 11.49 -0.55 -10.22
C MET A 49 10.65 0.62 -10.75
N LEU A 50 9.81 0.39 -11.76
CA LEU A 50 8.91 1.41 -12.30
C LEU A 50 7.84 1.81 -11.28
N TRP A 51 7.22 0.83 -10.62
CA TRP A 51 6.24 1.10 -9.57
C TRP A 51 6.86 1.83 -8.38
N SER A 52 8.05 1.43 -7.92
CA SER A 52 8.77 2.15 -6.88
C SER A 52 9.09 3.60 -7.30
N ALA A 53 9.48 3.82 -8.55
CA ALA A 53 9.75 5.17 -9.06
C ALA A 53 8.47 6.03 -9.12
N GLU A 54 7.36 5.46 -9.58
CA GLU A 54 6.04 6.12 -9.56
C GLU A 54 5.64 6.51 -8.14
N LEU A 55 5.74 5.58 -7.19
CA LEU A 55 5.42 5.80 -5.77
C LEU A 55 6.25 6.92 -5.14
N TRP A 56 7.57 6.93 -5.37
CA TRP A 56 8.43 8.01 -4.87
C TRP A 56 8.15 9.35 -5.57
N ALA A 57 7.80 9.34 -6.85
CA ALA A 57 7.40 10.56 -7.55
C ALA A 57 6.10 11.14 -6.97
N LEU A 58 5.10 10.30 -6.70
CA LEU A 58 3.84 10.71 -6.08
C LEU A 58 4.04 11.26 -4.66
N ALA A 59 4.87 10.60 -3.85
CA ALA A 59 5.26 11.11 -2.53
C ALA A 59 6.03 12.43 -2.63
N GLY A 60 6.92 12.57 -3.61
CA GLY A 60 7.62 13.83 -3.88
C GLY A 60 6.67 14.97 -4.24
N VAL A 61 5.66 14.71 -5.08
CA VAL A 61 4.59 15.67 -5.38
C VAL A 61 3.77 16.00 -4.14
N ALA A 62 3.46 15.02 -3.29
CA ALA A 62 2.75 15.25 -2.03
C ALA A 62 3.54 16.19 -1.11
N LEU A 63 4.83 15.93 -0.90
CA LEU A 63 5.68 16.78 -0.08
C LEU A 63 5.89 18.16 -0.70
N LEU A 64 5.92 18.27 -2.04
CA LEU A 64 5.95 19.55 -2.73
C LEU A 64 4.68 20.36 -2.47
N ILE A 65 3.50 19.75 -2.53
CA ILE A 65 2.22 20.41 -2.23
C ILE A 65 2.23 20.98 -0.80
N VAL A 66 2.71 20.21 0.16
CA VAL A 66 2.87 20.67 1.56
C VAL A 66 3.86 21.82 1.65
N ALA A 67 5.01 21.72 0.98
CA ALA A 67 6.04 22.76 1.03
C ALA A 67 5.62 24.11 0.44
N ILE A 68 4.66 24.11 -0.50
CA ILE A 68 4.18 25.34 -1.15
C ILE A 68 2.87 25.87 -0.57
N GLU A 69 2.16 25.08 0.23
CA GLU A 69 0.87 25.45 0.83
C GLU A 69 1.08 26.00 2.26
N PRO A 70 0.88 27.31 2.51
CA PRO A 70 1.16 27.89 3.83
C PRO A 70 0.26 27.38 4.96
N SER A 71 -0.90 26.80 4.64
CA SER A 71 -1.79 26.21 5.64
C SER A 71 -1.45 24.77 6.00
N LEU A 72 -0.41 24.18 5.39
CA LEU A 72 0.03 22.82 5.66
C LEU A 72 1.48 22.81 6.12
N ASP A 73 1.78 21.92 7.05
CA ASP A 73 3.15 21.54 7.38
C ASP A 73 3.33 20.01 7.45
N LEU A 74 4.54 19.58 7.83
CA LEU A 74 4.83 18.15 7.96
C LEU A 74 4.10 17.51 9.14
N ALA A 75 3.74 18.27 10.17
CA ALA A 75 2.97 17.77 11.31
C ALA A 75 1.51 17.48 10.93
N ASP A 76 0.92 18.27 10.02
CA ASP A 76 -0.42 18.01 9.48
C ASP A 76 -0.50 16.67 8.72
N LEU A 77 0.58 16.29 8.05
CA LEU A 77 0.70 14.96 7.44
C LEU A 77 0.91 13.85 8.47
N GLY A 78 1.30 14.19 9.69
CA GLY A 78 1.74 13.23 10.71
C GLY A 78 3.18 12.77 10.51
N LEU A 79 4.07 13.62 9.99
CA LEU A 79 5.51 13.34 9.88
C LEU A 79 6.32 13.88 11.07
N GLU A 80 5.65 14.40 12.10
CA GLU A 80 6.28 14.75 13.38
C GLU A 80 6.17 13.58 14.38
N PHE A 81 7.30 12.93 14.67
CA PHE A 81 7.34 11.71 15.48
C PHE A 81 7.68 12.01 16.95
N SER A 82 6.71 12.54 17.67
CA SER A 82 6.91 12.99 19.06
C SER A 82 6.62 11.91 20.12
N ARG A 83 6.21 10.70 19.71
CA ARG A 83 5.90 9.60 20.63
C ARG A 83 7.15 8.95 21.26
N PRO A 84 7.05 8.46 22.50
CA PRO A 84 8.10 7.65 23.11
C PRO A 84 8.42 6.40 22.28
N PRO A 85 9.71 6.08 22.06
CA PRO A 85 10.10 4.89 21.29
C PRO A 85 9.55 3.58 21.85
N SER A 86 9.37 3.47 23.17
CA SER A 86 8.81 2.28 23.83
C SER A 86 7.35 2.04 23.45
N THR A 87 6.54 3.10 23.34
CA THR A 87 5.15 3.01 22.91
C THR A 87 5.06 2.58 21.45
N THR A 88 5.86 3.20 20.58
CA THR A 88 5.96 2.83 19.15
C THR A 88 6.38 1.37 19.00
N LEU A 89 7.41 0.93 19.74
CA LEU A 89 7.85 -0.46 19.74
C LEU A 89 6.74 -1.42 20.20
N GLY A 90 6.02 -1.07 21.28
CA GLY A 90 4.90 -1.87 21.77
C GLY A 90 3.78 -2.04 20.73
N MET A 91 3.43 -0.98 20.00
CA MET A 91 2.45 -1.03 18.92
C MET A 91 2.91 -1.91 17.76
N VAL A 92 4.17 -1.77 17.32
CA VAL A 92 4.74 -2.59 16.24
C VAL A 92 4.78 -4.06 16.66
N VAL A 93 5.24 -4.37 17.87
CA VAL A 93 5.25 -5.74 18.40
C VAL A 93 3.82 -6.30 18.47
N GLY A 94 2.86 -5.53 18.95
CA GLY A 94 1.45 -5.91 18.97
C GLY A 94 0.92 -6.25 17.57
N ALA A 95 1.25 -5.42 16.57
CA ALA A 95 0.87 -5.66 15.18
C ALA A 95 1.52 -6.92 14.60
N VAL A 96 2.81 -7.17 14.86
CA VAL A 96 3.53 -8.39 14.47
C VAL A 96 2.83 -9.63 15.05
N LEU A 97 2.53 -9.60 16.35
CA LEU A 97 1.88 -10.72 17.04
C LEU A 97 0.49 -10.97 16.47
N PHE A 98 -0.30 -9.92 16.27
CA PHE A 98 -1.64 -10.00 15.69
C PHE A 98 -1.61 -10.60 14.27
N LEU A 99 -0.73 -10.12 13.40
CA LEU A 99 -0.55 -10.68 12.06
C LEU A 99 -0.11 -12.15 12.10
N THR A 100 0.82 -12.49 13.00
CA THR A 100 1.27 -13.88 13.17
C THR A 100 0.12 -14.80 13.57
N VAL A 101 -0.72 -14.37 14.52
CA VAL A 101 -1.92 -15.11 14.95
C VAL A 101 -2.90 -15.29 13.79
N ILE A 102 -3.18 -14.24 13.02
CA ILE A 102 -4.06 -14.32 11.84
C ILE A 102 -3.51 -15.31 10.81
N LEU A 103 -2.23 -15.20 10.47
CA LEU A 103 -1.60 -16.07 9.47
C LEU A 103 -1.59 -17.53 9.94
N PHE A 104 -1.33 -17.77 11.22
CA PHE A 104 -1.43 -19.10 11.82
C PHE A 104 -2.85 -19.64 11.78
N ALA A 105 -3.84 -18.86 12.19
CA ALA A 105 -5.26 -19.24 12.16
C ALA A 105 -5.73 -19.56 10.74
N ARG A 106 -5.36 -18.74 9.74
CA ARG A 106 -5.64 -19.00 8.32
C ARG A 106 -4.98 -20.30 7.84
N ARG A 107 -3.73 -20.55 8.24
CA ARG A 107 -3.00 -21.77 7.88
C ARG A 107 -3.64 -23.01 8.51
N TRP A 108 -4.05 -22.91 9.76
CA TRP A 108 -4.75 -23.96 10.47
C TRP A 108 -6.13 -24.25 9.85
N ALA A 109 -6.93 -23.21 9.56
CA ALA A 109 -8.23 -23.36 8.88
C ALA A 109 -8.10 -23.98 7.48
N SER A 110 -7.13 -23.53 6.68
CA SER A 110 -6.90 -24.06 5.33
C SER A 110 -6.40 -25.51 5.33
N SER A 111 -5.67 -25.96 6.35
CA SER A 111 -5.30 -27.39 6.49
C SER A 111 -6.50 -28.31 6.69
N ARG A 112 -7.68 -27.77 7.03
CA ARG A 112 -8.92 -28.51 7.25
C ARG A 112 -9.91 -28.44 6.09
N SER A 113 -9.67 -27.64 5.05
CA SER A 113 -10.59 -27.53 3.90
C SER A 113 -10.09 -28.37 2.71
N ALA A 114 -10.96 -29.20 2.13
CA ALA A 114 -10.70 -29.96 0.90
C ALA A 114 -10.83 -29.13 -0.39
N THR A 115 -11.19 -27.85 -0.29
CA THR A 115 -11.38 -26.97 -1.45
C THR A 115 -10.06 -26.54 -2.07
N PRO A 116 -9.93 -26.58 -3.41
CA PRO A 116 -8.77 -26.04 -4.11
C PRO A 116 -8.50 -24.60 -3.67
N ARG A 117 -7.24 -24.31 -3.39
CA ARG A 117 -6.75 -23.02 -2.92
C ARG A 117 -7.11 -21.97 -3.99
N LYS A 118 -8.23 -21.26 -3.80
CA LYS A 118 -8.63 -20.19 -4.71
C LYS A 118 -7.49 -19.18 -4.82
N GLN A 119 -7.28 -18.75 -6.05
CA GLN A 119 -6.25 -17.82 -6.55
C GLN A 119 -5.81 -16.83 -5.46
N LEU A 120 -4.52 -16.84 -5.09
CA LEU A 120 -4.00 -15.84 -4.15
C LEU A 120 -4.22 -14.46 -4.77
N ALA A 121 -4.67 -13.49 -3.97
CA ALA A 121 -4.71 -12.11 -4.43
C ALA A 121 -3.32 -11.74 -4.96
N ALA A 122 -3.28 -11.20 -6.17
CA ALA A 122 -2.05 -10.78 -6.83
C ALA A 122 -0.97 -11.89 -7.02
N GLU A 123 -1.33 -13.13 -7.37
CA GLU A 123 -0.36 -14.24 -7.58
C GLU A 123 0.86 -13.89 -8.42
N HIS A 124 0.68 -13.12 -9.49
CA HIS A 124 1.77 -12.69 -10.36
C HIS A 124 2.77 -11.75 -9.68
N LEU A 125 2.50 -11.19 -8.49
CA LEU A 125 3.45 -10.42 -7.69
C LEU A 125 4.33 -11.30 -6.80
N LEU A 126 3.99 -12.57 -6.56
CA LEU A 126 4.78 -13.40 -5.66
C LEU A 126 6.17 -13.69 -6.26
N PRO A 127 7.27 -13.44 -5.53
CA PRO A 127 8.63 -13.61 -6.05
C PRO A 127 8.99 -15.09 -6.20
N ARG A 128 9.60 -15.45 -7.33
CA ARG A 128 10.03 -16.81 -7.70
C ARG A 128 11.49 -17.09 -7.35
N THR A 129 12.32 -16.06 -7.24
CA THR A 129 13.77 -16.19 -6.98
C THR A 129 14.21 -15.39 -5.75
N LYS A 130 15.41 -15.67 -5.22
CA LYS A 130 16.01 -14.88 -4.13
C LYS A 130 16.19 -13.40 -4.52
N ALA A 131 16.56 -13.13 -5.77
CA ALA A 131 16.71 -11.76 -6.27
C ALA A 131 15.35 -11.04 -6.31
N GLU A 132 14.31 -11.69 -6.82
CA GLU A 132 12.95 -11.12 -6.84
C GLU A 132 12.42 -10.82 -5.43
N ARG A 133 12.79 -11.63 -4.42
CA ARG A 133 12.42 -11.37 -3.02
C ARG A 133 13.01 -10.08 -2.48
N TRP A 134 14.25 -9.75 -2.85
CA TRP A 134 14.85 -8.47 -2.45
C TRP A 134 14.16 -7.29 -3.12
N TYR A 135 13.79 -7.40 -4.41
CA TYR A 135 12.98 -6.38 -5.07
C TYR A 135 11.59 -6.25 -4.45
N ALA A 136 10.92 -7.36 -4.13
CA ALA A 136 9.64 -7.36 -3.44
C ALA A 136 9.72 -6.69 -2.05
N ALA A 137 10.79 -6.98 -1.29
CA ALA A 137 11.01 -6.36 0.01
C ALA A 137 11.24 -4.85 -0.12
N GLY A 138 12.05 -4.43 -1.09
CA GLY A 138 12.25 -3.01 -1.40
C GLY A 138 10.96 -2.30 -1.80
N LEU A 139 10.11 -2.94 -2.60
CA LEU A 139 8.79 -2.40 -2.93
C LEU A 139 7.89 -2.30 -1.70
N SER A 140 7.87 -3.32 -0.83
CA SER A 140 7.03 -3.34 0.38
C SER A 140 7.37 -2.16 1.30
N VAL A 141 8.66 -1.87 1.48
CA VAL A 141 9.11 -0.71 2.26
C VAL A 141 8.78 0.60 1.54
N THR A 142 8.98 0.65 0.22
CA THR A 142 8.66 1.83 -0.59
C THR A 142 7.17 2.17 -0.51
N ALA A 143 6.29 1.19 -0.74
CA ALA A 143 4.84 1.35 -0.66
C ALA A 143 4.43 1.78 0.76
N GLY A 144 4.90 1.07 1.79
CA GLY A 144 4.59 1.43 3.18
C GLY A 144 4.94 2.87 3.55
N ILE A 145 6.03 3.43 3.02
CA ILE A 145 6.39 4.85 3.25
C ILE A 145 5.54 5.77 2.38
N THR A 146 5.59 5.57 1.07
CA THR A 146 5.08 6.52 0.08
C THR A 146 3.55 6.56 0.04
N GLU A 147 2.89 5.41 0.16
CA GLU A 147 1.44 5.33 0.15
C GLU A 147 0.83 5.92 1.43
N GLU A 148 1.47 5.75 2.59
CA GLU A 148 0.98 6.39 3.82
C GLU A 148 1.12 7.92 3.75
N ILE A 149 2.23 8.44 3.20
CA ILE A 149 2.41 9.88 2.96
C ILE A 149 1.33 10.42 2.02
N VAL A 150 1.09 9.75 0.89
CA VAL A 150 0.13 10.21 -0.12
C VAL A 150 -1.31 10.07 0.36
N PHE A 151 -1.72 8.87 0.75
CA PHE A 151 -3.13 8.57 1.00
C PHE A 151 -3.59 8.97 2.40
N ARG A 152 -2.77 8.83 3.44
CA ARG A 152 -3.18 9.13 4.83
C ARG A 152 -2.75 10.51 5.26
N GLY A 153 -1.53 10.91 4.92
CA GLY A 153 -1.05 12.27 5.14
C GLY A 153 -1.78 13.26 4.21
N LEU A 154 -1.37 13.31 2.94
CA LEU A 154 -1.78 14.37 2.04
C LEU A 154 -3.27 14.36 1.71
N LEU A 155 -3.85 13.24 1.22
CA LEU A 155 -5.24 13.27 0.76
C LEU A 155 -6.24 13.60 1.87
N ILE A 156 -5.96 13.18 3.12
CA ILE A 156 -6.79 13.53 4.26
C ILE A 156 -6.64 15.03 4.56
N ALA A 157 -5.40 15.54 4.67
CA ALA A 157 -5.13 16.95 4.94
C ALA A 157 -5.71 17.89 3.88
N VAL A 158 -5.56 17.56 2.60
CA VAL A 158 -6.18 18.32 1.50
C VAL A 158 -7.71 18.25 1.58
N GLY A 159 -8.28 17.09 1.88
CA GLY A 159 -9.72 16.93 2.07
C GLY A 159 -10.28 17.83 3.17
N THR A 160 -9.59 17.93 4.30
CA THR A 160 -10.02 18.76 5.43
C THR A 160 -9.76 20.25 5.17
N GLU A 161 -8.55 20.62 4.76
CA GLU A 161 -8.13 22.02 4.67
C GLU A 161 -8.62 22.72 3.40
N ALA A 162 -8.60 22.04 2.24
CA ALA A 162 -9.00 22.64 0.98
C ALA A 162 -10.52 22.56 0.74
N PHE A 163 -11.16 21.48 1.20
CA PHE A 163 -12.57 21.19 0.90
C PHE A 163 -13.50 21.24 2.13
N GLY A 164 -12.96 21.48 3.33
CA GLY A 164 -13.76 21.58 4.55
C GLY A 164 -14.48 20.28 4.93
N LEU A 165 -13.98 19.13 4.45
CA LEU A 165 -14.55 17.83 4.78
C LEU A 165 -14.26 17.49 6.24
N SER A 166 -15.12 16.70 6.87
CA SER A 166 -14.75 16.07 8.13
C SER A 166 -13.58 15.11 7.90
N ARG A 167 -12.75 14.90 8.92
CA ARG A 167 -11.58 14.02 8.85
C ARG A 167 -11.96 12.59 8.42
N GLU A 168 -13.12 12.12 8.88
CA GLU A 168 -13.67 10.79 8.57
C GLU A 168 -14.09 10.69 7.10
N VAL A 169 -14.73 11.74 6.55
CA VAL A 169 -15.13 11.77 5.14
C VAL A 169 -13.91 11.83 4.23
N ALA A 170 -12.94 12.69 4.55
CA ALA A 170 -11.68 12.77 3.80
C ALA A 170 -10.93 11.43 3.80
N ALA A 171 -10.86 10.76 4.96
CA ALA A 171 -10.24 9.45 5.09
C ALA A 171 -10.99 8.33 4.34
N ALA A 172 -12.32 8.33 4.35
CA ALA A 172 -13.12 7.38 3.59
C ALA A 172 -12.90 7.54 2.08
N LEU A 173 -12.82 8.77 1.58
CA LEU A 173 -12.49 9.05 0.18
C LEU A 173 -11.06 8.63 -0.16
N ALA A 174 -10.08 8.98 0.67
CA ALA A 174 -8.69 8.57 0.48
C ALA A 174 -8.53 7.04 0.45
N LEU A 175 -9.23 6.33 1.33
CA LEU A 175 -9.30 4.87 1.32
C LEU A 175 -9.94 4.34 0.04
N ALA A 176 -11.02 4.95 -0.44
CA ALA A 176 -11.65 4.53 -1.69
C ALA A 176 -10.69 4.66 -2.89
N VAL A 177 -9.94 5.77 -2.98
CA VAL A 177 -8.90 5.95 -4.01
C VAL A 177 -7.79 4.90 -3.85
N PHE A 178 -7.33 4.67 -2.62
CA PHE A 178 -6.31 3.65 -2.33
C PHE A 178 -6.74 2.24 -2.78
N VAL A 179 -7.96 1.84 -2.44
CA VAL A 179 -8.52 0.53 -2.82
C VAL A 179 -8.72 0.42 -4.33
N ALA A 180 -9.09 1.50 -5.02
CA ALA A 180 -9.19 1.53 -6.47
C ALA A 180 -7.83 1.28 -7.15
N GLY A 181 -6.72 1.76 -6.58
CA GLY A 181 -5.36 1.43 -7.03
C GLY A 181 -5.06 -0.08 -7.06
N HIS A 182 -5.81 -0.85 -6.27
CA HIS A 182 -5.62 -2.29 -6.07
C HIS A 182 -6.61 -3.16 -6.85
N LEU A 183 -7.36 -2.60 -7.80
CA LEU A 183 -8.34 -3.31 -8.64
C LEU A 183 -7.75 -4.56 -9.32
N TYR A 184 -6.47 -4.53 -9.68
CA TYR A 184 -5.78 -5.66 -10.32
C TYR A 184 -5.64 -6.90 -9.42
N GLN A 185 -5.85 -6.77 -8.10
CA GLN A 185 -5.77 -7.88 -7.15
C GLN A 185 -7.06 -8.71 -7.07
N GLY A 186 -8.13 -8.28 -7.75
CA GLY A 186 -9.45 -8.90 -7.69
C GLY A 186 -10.20 -8.63 -6.38
N TRP A 187 -11.45 -9.09 -6.30
CA TRP A 187 -12.38 -8.72 -5.21
C TRP A 187 -11.86 -9.05 -3.80
N PHE A 188 -11.30 -10.25 -3.61
CA PHE A 188 -10.74 -10.64 -2.31
C PHE A 188 -9.49 -9.84 -1.93
N GLY A 189 -8.68 -9.44 -2.93
CA GLY A 189 -7.55 -8.54 -2.71
C GLY A 189 -8.02 -7.16 -2.27
N MET A 190 -8.98 -6.58 -2.97
CA MET A 190 -9.58 -5.29 -2.60
C MET A 190 -10.19 -5.31 -1.20
N LEU A 191 -10.86 -6.39 -0.80
CA LEU A 191 -11.39 -6.53 0.57
C LEU A 191 -10.25 -6.56 1.60
N ALA A 192 -9.18 -7.31 1.34
CA ALA A 192 -8.02 -7.35 2.24
C ALA A 192 -7.33 -5.97 2.35
N VAL A 193 -7.14 -5.28 1.23
CA VAL A 193 -6.60 -3.92 1.16
C VAL A 193 -7.51 -2.93 1.90
N SER A 194 -8.84 -3.05 1.76
CA SER A 194 -9.80 -2.20 2.47
C SER A 194 -9.70 -2.36 3.98
N VAL A 195 -9.64 -3.60 4.47
CA VAL A 195 -9.52 -3.90 5.91
C VAL A 195 -8.17 -3.40 6.45
N ALA A 196 -7.08 -3.65 5.73
CA ALA A 196 -5.76 -3.15 6.10
C ALA A 196 -5.73 -1.61 6.12
N GLY A 197 -6.25 -0.95 5.08
CA GLY A 197 -6.35 0.50 4.98
C GLY A 197 -7.16 1.10 6.11
N LEU A 198 -8.36 0.57 6.41
CA LEU A 198 -9.17 1.01 7.56
C LEU A 198 -8.41 0.89 8.89
N SER A 199 -7.69 -0.21 9.08
CA SER A 199 -6.90 -0.44 10.29
C SER A 199 -5.76 0.57 10.43
N LEU A 200 -5.05 0.86 9.33
CA LEU A 200 -3.97 1.84 9.29
C LEU A 200 -4.48 3.27 9.49
N THR A 201 -5.63 3.63 8.88
CA THR A 201 -6.31 4.91 9.13
C THR A 201 -6.74 5.04 10.59
N PHE A 202 -7.28 3.97 11.19
CA PHE A 202 -7.61 3.98 12.62
C PHE A 202 -6.37 4.24 13.47
N VAL A 203 -5.27 3.52 13.21
CA VAL A 203 -3.99 3.76 13.89
C VAL A 203 -3.58 5.21 13.72
N TYR A 204 -3.51 5.73 12.49
CA TYR A 204 -3.17 7.13 12.19
C TYR A 204 -4.01 8.14 12.98
N PHE A 205 -5.32 7.92 13.10
CA PHE A 205 -6.21 8.81 13.87
C PHE A 205 -5.93 8.77 15.37
N ARG A 206 -5.54 7.60 15.91
CA ARG A 206 -5.19 7.43 17.31
C ARG A 206 -3.78 7.93 17.63
N THR A 207 -2.86 7.82 16.67
CA THR A 207 -1.45 8.15 16.82
C THR A 207 -1.16 9.62 16.53
N GLY A 208 -1.84 10.19 15.54
CA GLY A 208 -1.55 11.53 15.02
C GLY A 208 -0.30 11.58 14.14
N ASP A 209 0.42 10.46 13.96
CA ASP A 209 1.57 10.37 13.06
C ASP A 209 1.59 9.08 12.25
N LEU A 210 2.37 9.12 11.17
CA LEU A 210 2.49 8.08 10.15
C LEU A 210 3.54 7.01 10.48
N LEU A 211 4.37 7.17 11.53
CA LEU A 211 5.48 6.23 11.76
C LEU A 211 4.96 4.80 11.97
N VAL A 212 3.96 4.62 12.84
CA VAL A 212 3.38 3.29 13.08
C VAL A 212 2.63 2.78 11.85
N PRO A 213 1.75 3.56 11.19
CA PRO A 213 1.15 3.15 9.91
C PRO A 213 2.18 2.71 8.86
N ILE A 214 3.27 3.47 8.64
CA ILE A 214 4.34 3.14 7.69
C ILE A 214 4.97 1.80 8.01
N LEU A 215 5.38 1.60 9.27
CA LEU A 215 6.05 0.37 9.70
C LEU A 215 5.12 -0.84 9.59
N VAL A 216 3.86 -0.68 10.00
CA VAL A 216 2.87 -1.76 9.94
C VAL A 216 2.47 -2.08 8.50
N HIS A 217 2.32 -1.08 7.63
CA HIS A 217 2.02 -1.27 6.22
C HIS A 217 3.16 -2.02 5.52
N ALA A 218 4.41 -1.53 5.65
CA ALA A 218 5.57 -2.21 5.07
C ALA A 218 5.68 -3.66 5.56
N MET A 219 5.37 -3.91 6.83
CA MET A 219 5.33 -5.26 7.39
C MET A 219 4.23 -6.12 6.76
N ILE A 220 3.00 -5.62 6.63
CA ILE A 220 1.88 -6.34 5.99
C ILE A 220 2.30 -6.79 4.59
N ASP A 221 2.91 -5.92 3.80
CA ASP A 221 3.36 -6.22 2.44
C ASP A 221 4.49 -7.24 2.41
N LEU A 222 5.46 -7.14 3.33
CA LEU A 222 6.53 -8.13 3.47
C LEU A 222 5.94 -9.52 3.75
N PHE A 223 4.95 -9.63 4.64
CA PHE A 223 4.27 -10.90 4.90
C PHE A 223 3.45 -11.41 3.71
N ALA A 224 2.70 -10.52 3.08
CA ALA A 224 1.82 -10.86 1.97
C ALA A 224 2.59 -11.28 0.71
N ILE A 225 3.71 -10.63 0.40
CA ILE A 225 4.44 -10.81 -0.86
C ILE A 225 5.72 -11.63 -0.66
N VAL A 226 6.54 -11.33 0.34
CA VAL A 226 7.87 -11.95 0.50
C VAL A 226 7.79 -13.31 1.20
N PHE A 227 7.00 -13.41 2.26
CA PHE A 227 6.92 -14.63 3.08
C PHE A 227 5.85 -15.62 2.60
N THR A 228 4.91 -15.19 1.76
CA THR A 228 3.92 -16.08 1.14
C THR A 228 4.49 -16.71 -0.13
N GLN A 229 4.78 -18.02 -0.10
CA GLN A 229 5.32 -18.73 -1.27
C GLN A 229 4.24 -19.53 -2.02
N ARG A 230 4.28 -19.45 -3.36
CA ARG A 230 3.69 -20.49 -4.22
C ARG A 230 4.55 -21.74 -4.07
N LYS A 231 3.96 -22.88 -3.71
CA LYS A 231 4.72 -24.12 -3.56
C LYS A 231 5.15 -24.59 -4.96
N ARG A 232 6.45 -24.84 -5.17
CA ARG A 232 7.02 -25.36 -6.43
C ARG A 232 6.32 -26.63 -6.93
N THR A 233 5.74 -27.42 -6.02
CA THR A 233 5.03 -28.66 -6.31
C THR A 233 3.71 -28.47 -7.06
N GLU A 234 3.07 -27.29 -6.96
CA GLU A 234 1.84 -26.98 -7.69
C GLU A 234 2.13 -26.67 -9.17
N LEU A 235 3.26 -26.00 -9.47
CA LEU A 235 3.69 -25.68 -10.83
C LEU A 235 4.02 -26.91 -11.69
N VAL A 236 4.54 -27.98 -11.08
CA VAL A 236 4.85 -29.24 -11.78
C VAL A 236 3.59 -30.06 -12.05
N ARG A 237 2.55 -29.93 -11.22
CA ARG A 237 1.26 -30.60 -11.42
C ARG A 237 0.35 -29.90 -12.42
N GLU A 238 0.49 -28.59 -12.60
CA GLU A 238 -0.25 -27.85 -13.63
C GLU A 238 0.40 -27.95 -15.02
N ALA A 239 1.69 -28.31 -15.07
CA ALA A 239 2.45 -28.49 -16.30
C ALA A 239 2.49 -29.95 -16.80
N ALA A 240 1.86 -30.89 -16.08
CA ALA A 240 1.78 -32.32 -16.39
C ALA A 240 0.33 -32.73 -16.63
#